data_AF-A0A1C9W5I8-F1
#
_entry.id   AF-A0A1C9W5I8-F1
#
_cell.length_a   1.000
_cell.length_b   1.000
_cell.length_c   1.000
_cell.angle_alpha   90.00
_cell.angle_beta   90.00
_cell.angle_gamma   90.00
#
_symmetry.space_group_name_H-M   'P 1'
#
loop_
_entity.id
_entity.type
_entity.pdbx_description
1 polymer ?
#
loop_
_entity_poly.entity_id
_entity_poly.type
_entity_poly.pdbx_seq_one_letter_code
_entity_poly.pdbx_strand_id
1 'polypeptide(L)'
;MDIETQQKSPEQQRGILITVVVLVLMMLAVLAGFLNKMGQPRIITDSELRANGAIELERPRILDEFSLLADSGREFSTNDLAGRWTLVFFGFTHCPDICPTTMSTLNSFYQTLDEETRADTDIVLVSVDPKRDTPEKLHDYVRYFNKDFRGLTGEFLDLKRFANQLNVPFNKVPLEDGNYTVDHGSQVVLINPRGHYHAFFRAPLDPAKMKLTYRSMRATFNG
;
A
#
# COMPACT_ATOMS: atom_id res chain seq x y z
N MET A 1 32.81 6.60 -64.80
CA MET A 1 31.37 6.63 -64.45
C MET A 1 31.30 7.50 -63.22
N ASP A 2 31.36 8.80 -63.44
CA ASP A 2 31.53 9.79 -62.38
C ASP A 2 30.19 10.03 -61.73
N ILE A 3 30.10 9.70 -60.44
CA ILE A 3 28.91 9.98 -59.63
C ILE A 3 28.96 11.47 -59.32
N GLU A 4 28.36 12.26 -60.21
CA GLU A 4 28.18 13.69 -60.06
C GLU A 4 27.39 13.94 -58.77
N THR A 5 28.08 14.47 -57.76
CA THR A 5 27.50 14.70 -56.45
C THR A 5 26.60 15.93 -56.55
N GLN A 6 25.32 15.69 -56.80
CA GLN A 6 24.31 16.73 -56.96
C GLN A 6 24.28 17.65 -55.72
N GLN A 7 24.81 18.86 -55.86
CA GLN A 7 24.96 19.83 -54.77
C GLN A 7 23.60 20.52 -54.53
N LYS A 8 22.98 20.26 -53.37
CA LYS A 8 21.63 20.77 -53.03
C LYS A 8 21.61 22.31 -52.94
N SER A 9 20.59 22.94 -53.53
CA SER A 9 20.36 24.39 -53.45
C SER A 9 20.15 24.86 -51.99
N PRO A 10 20.53 26.10 -51.63
CA PRO A 10 20.27 26.68 -50.29
C PRO A 10 18.80 26.62 -49.87
N GLU A 11 17.87 26.76 -50.81
CA GLU A 11 16.43 26.64 -50.54
C GLU A 11 16.03 25.19 -50.21
N GLN A 12 16.60 24.22 -50.94
CA GLN A 12 16.40 22.79 -50.66
C GLN A 12 16.99 22.41 -49.30
N GLN A 13 18.16 22.96 -48.93
CA GLN A 13 18.77 22.73 -47.61
C GLN A 13 17.90 23.31 -46.48
N ARG A 14 17.34 24.51 -46.66
CA ARG A 14 16.43 25.15 -45.69
C ARG A 14 15.12 24.36 -45.54
N GLY A 15 14.54 23.87 -46.64
CA GLY A 15 13.35 23.02 -46.62
C GLY A 15 13.59 21.69 -45.89
N ILE A 16 14.73 21.04 -46.16
CA ILE A 16 15.12 19.81 -45.45
C ILE A 16 15.30 20.06 -43.95
N LEU A 17 15.98 21.15 -43.57
CA LEU A 17 16.19 21.51 -42.16
C LEU A 17 14.86 21.71 -41.44
N ILE A 18 13.91 22.44 -42.03
CA ILE A 18 12.58 22.67 -41.45
C ILE A 18 11.84 21.34 -41.26
N THR A 19 11.83 20.47 -42.28
CA THR A 19 11.18 19.15 -42.18
C THR A 19 11.81 18.29 -41.09
N VAL A 20 13.14 18.27 -40.99
CA VAL A 20 13.85 17.54 -39.93
C VAL A 20 13.48 18.09 -38.55
N VAL A 21 13.47 19.42 -38.37
CA VAL A 21 13.10 20.05 -37.10
C VAL A 21 11.66 19.71 -36.72
N VAL A 22 10.71 19.78 -37.67
CA VAL A 22 9.30 19.42 -37.42
C VAL A 22 9.15 17.95 -37.03
N LEU A 23 9.85 17.04 -37.72
CA LEU A 23 9.83 15.61 -37.38
C LEU A 23 10.42 15.34 -36.01
N VAL A 24 11.52 16.00 -35.64
CA VAL A 24 12.14 15.88 -34.32
C VAL A 24 11.20 16.42 -33.24
N LEU A 25 10.59 17.59 -33.45
CA LEU A 25 9.62 18.16 -32.51
C LEU A 25 8.39 17.26 -32.34
N MET A 26 7.87 16.68 -33.42
CA MET A 26 6.78 15.72 -33.36
C MET A 26 7.17 14.46 -32.57
N MET A 27 8.37 13.92 -32.82
CA MET A 27 8.89 12.75 -32.10
C MET A 27 9.05 13.04 -30.60
N LEU A 28 9.56 14.22 -30.25
CA LEU A 28 9.67 14.67 -28.85
C LEU A 28 8.30 14.84 -28.20
N ALA A 29 7.31 15.39 -28.90
CA ALA A 29 5.96 15.54 -28.39
C ALA A 29 5.28 14.18 -28.14
N VAL A 30 5.45 13.22 -29.06
CA VAL A 30 4.94 11.85 -28.91
C VAL A 30 5.63 11.16 -27.73
N LEU A 31 6.94 11.30 -27.60
CA LEU A 31 7.71 10.73 -26.48
C LEU A 31 7.26 11.33 -25.15
N ALA A 32 7.11 12.66 -25.06
CA ALA A 32 6.63 13.34 -23.86
C ALA A 32 5.20 12.92 -23.48
N GLY A 33 4.30 12.80 -24.47
CA GLY A 33 2.94 12.32 -24.25
C GLY A 33 2.90 10.86 -23.78
N PHE A 34 3.75 10.00 -24.34
CA PHE A 34 3.88 8.60 -23.92
C PHE A 34 4.42 8.47 -22.50
N LEU A 35 5.46 9.23 -22.15
CA LEU A 35 6.01 9.28 -20.79
C LEU A 35 4.97 9.77 -19.78
N ASN A 36 4.20 10.81 -20.11
CA ASN A 36 3.12 11.31 -19.26
C ASN A 36 2.03 10.25 -19.05
N LYS A 37 1.58 9.59 -20.13
CA LYS A 37 0.55 8.56 -20.05
C LYS A 37 0.97 7.32 -19.26
N MET A 38 2.26 6.95 -19.29
CA MET A 38 2.79 5.87 -18.45
C MET A 38 2.83 6.23 -16.95
N GLY A 39 2.91 7.51 -16.61
CA GLY A 39 2.91 7.97 -15.22
C GLY A 39 1.54 7.95 -14.55
N GLN A 40 0.46 8.11 -15.33
CA GLN A 40 -0.88 8.22 -14.76
C GLN A 40 -1.35 6.88 -14.14
N PRO A 41 -1.94 6.91 -12.92
CA PRO A 41 -2.48 5.71 -12.30
C PRO A 41 -3.64 5.17 -13.14
N ARG A 42 -3.62 3.86 -13.42
CA ARG A 42 -4.76 3.18 -14.05
C ARG A 42 -5.88 3.09 -13.01
N ILE A 43 -6.88 3.96 -13.15
CA ILE A 43 -8.13 3.87 -12.38
C ILE A 43 -8.93 2.69 -12.93
N ILE A 44 -9.35 1.80 -12.03
CA ILE A 44 -10.12 0.60 -12.35
C ILE A 44 -11.49 0.66 -11.69
N THR A 45 -12.45 -0.10 -12.24
CA THR A 45 -13.82 -0.14 -11.74
C THR A 45 -13.93 -0.93 -10.43
N ASP A 46 -15.00 -0.74 -9.64
CA ASP A 46 -15.25 -1.51 -8.42
C ASP A 46 -15.30 -3.03 -8.66
N SER A 47 -15.79 -3.45 -9.83
CA SER A 47 -15.81 -4.86 -10.22
C SER A 47 -14.37 -5.39 -10.40
N GLU A 48 -13.51 -4.60 -11.05
CA GLU A 48 -12.09 -4.92 -11.19
C GLU A 48 -11.35 -4.86 -9.85
N LEU A 49 -11.65 -3.92 -8.95
CA LEU A 49 -11.10 -3.89 -7.59
C LEU A 49 -11.39 -5.22 -6.89
N ARG A 50 -12.66 -5.65 -6.89
CA ARG A 50 -13.11 -6.89 -6.27
C ARG A 50 -12.48 -8.12 -6.90
N ALA A 51 -12.34 -8.17 -8.22
CA ALA A 51 -11.68 -9.24 -8.95
C ALA A 51 -10.17 -9.33 -8.61
N ASN A 52 -9.56 -8.20 -8.23
CA ASN A 52 -8.18 -8.12 -7.79
C ASN A 52 -8.01 -8.22 -6.25
N GLY A 53 -9.07 -8.61 -5.53
CA GLY A 53 -9.00 -8.88 -4.10
C GLY A 53 -9.18 -7.68 -3.18
N ALA A 54 -9.40 -6.47 -3.73
CA ALA A 54 -9.68 -5.26 -2.95
C ALA A 54 -11.19 -4.98 -2.88
N ILE A 55 -11.68 -4.58 -1.72
CA ILE A 55 -13.05 -4.12 -1.53
C ILE A 55 -12.99 -2.72 -0.94
N GLU A 56 -13.32 -1.72 -1.76
CA GLU A 56 -13.53 -0.34 -1.33
C GLU A 56 -14.93 -0.18 -0.75
N LEU A 57 -15.04 0.56 0.35
CA LEU A 57 -16.31 0.87 0.99
C LEU A 57 -16.95 2.06 0.28
N GLU A 58 -18.23 1.93 -0.11
CA GLU A 58 -18.99 3.03 -0.72
C GLU A 58 -18.98 4.31 0.13
N ARG A 59 -18.95 4.14 1.46
CA ARG A 59 -18.78 5.22 2.44
C ARG A 59 -17.70 4.81 3.44
N PRO A 60 -16.53 5.48 3.42
CA PRO A 60 -15.51 5.24 4.43
C PRO A 60 -16.06 5.43 5.84
N ARG A 61 -15.74 4.50 6.74
CA ARG A 61 -16.22 4.53 8.12
C ARG A 61 -15.26 5.35 8.98
N ILE A 62 -15.81 6.32 9.71
CA ILE A 62 -15.06 7.11 10.68
C ILE A 62 -14.71 6.21 11.86
N LEU A 63 -13.45 6.27 12.29
CA LEU A 63 -13.00 5.57 13.49
C LEU A 63 -13.27 6.42 14.73
N ASP A 64 -13.76 5.79 15.78
CA ASP A 64 -13.82 6.38 17.11
C ASP A 64 -12.39 6.57 17.63
N GLU A 65 -12.21 7.50 18.57
CA GLU A 65 -10.92 7.70 19.22
C GLU A 65 -10.42 6.40 19.86
N PHE A 66 -9.13 6.13 19.67
CA PHE A 66 -8.43 5.00 20.26
C PHE A 66 -7.03 5.43 20.66
N SER A 67 -6.46 4.68 21.61
CA SER A 67 -5.08 4.81 22.03
C SER A 67 -4.50 3.40 22.14
N LEU A 68 -3.39 3.17 21.44
CA LEU A 68 -2.61 1.93 21.45
C LEU A 68 -1.14 2.27 21.72
N LEU A 69 -0.36 1.25 22.05
CA LEU A 69 1.07 1.38 22.30
C LEU A 69 1.86 0.91 21.07
N ALA A 70 2.65 1.80 20.48
CA ALA A 70 3.56 1.42 19.40
C ALA A 70 4.78 0.65 19.92
N ASP A 71 5.38 -0.13 19.04
CA ASP A 71 6.66 -0.85 19.23
C ASP A 71 7.82 0.09 19.59
N SER A 72 7.72 1.37 19.24
CA SER A 72 8.63 2.43 19.68
C SER A 72 8.46 2.88 21.14
N GLY A 73 7.48 2.33 21.87
CA GLY A 73 7.11 2.74 23.23
C GLY A 73 6.29 4.03 23.30
N ARG A 74 5.93 4.62 22.15
CA ARG A 74 5.08 5.81 22.08
C ARG A 74 3.61 5.44 21.94
N GLU A 75 2.74 6.31 22.42
CA GLU A 75 1.31 6.24 22.15
C GLU A 75 1.04 6.40 20.64
N PHE A 76 0.08 5.63 20.13
CA PHE A 76 -0.42 5.69 18.76
C PHE A 76 -1.95 5.85 18.80
N SER A 77 -2.43 6.90 18.13
CA SER A 77 -3.81 7.37 18.22
C SER A 77 -4.41 7.63 16.83
N THR A 78 -5.67 8.06 16.78
CA THR A 78 -6.31 8.53 15.54
C THR A 78 -5.55 9.67 14.86
N ASN A 79 -4.85 10.53 15.63
CA ASN A 79 -4.08 11.64 15.08
C ASN A 79 -2.88 11.16 14.24
N ASP A 80 -2.31 10.01 14.58
CA ASP A 80 -1.17 9.44 13.87
C ASP A 80 -1.54 8.86 12.49
N LEU A 81 -2.83 8.74 12.19
CA LEU A 81 -3.37 8.32 10.90
C LEU A 81 -3.54 9.50 9.92
N ALA A 82 -3.51 10.74 10.41
CA ALA A 82 -3.79 11.91 9.59
C ALA A 82 -2.72 12.14 8.53
N GLY A 83 -3.16 12.37 7.28
CA GLY A 83 -2.29 12.65 6.15
C GLY A 83 -1.56 11.42 5.58
N ARG A 84 -1.86 10.21 6.07
CA ARG A 84 -1.16 8.98 5.67
C ARG A 84 -2.14 7.87 5.29
N TRP A 85 -1.79 7.10 4.28
CA TRP A 85 -2.46 5.84 3.96
C TRP A 85 -1.90 4.74 4.86
N THR A 86 -2.74 4.12 5.69
CA THR A 86 -2.27 3.10 6.64
C THR A 86 -2.86 1.74 6.29
N LEU A 87 -1.99 0.79 5.94
CA LEU A 87 -2.34 -0.62 5.83
C LEU A 87 -2.21 -1.27 7.21
N VAL A 88 -3.32 -1.77 7.74
CA VAL A 88 -3.40 -2.42 9.05
C VAL A 88 -3.62 -3.91 8.87
N PHE A 89 -2.71 -4.71 9.42
CA PHE A 89 -2.84 -6.16 9.50
C PHE A 89 -2.92 -6.57 10.97
N PHE A 90 -3.92 -7.37 11.33
CA PHE A 90 -4.04 -7.95 12.67
C PHE A 90 -3.34 -9.30 12.68
N GLY A 91 -2.42 -9.50 13.61
CA GLY A 91 -1.61 -10.73 13.70
C GLY A 91 -0.92 -10.84 15.06
N PHE A 92 0.01 -11.76 15.21
CA PHE A 92 0.77 -11.93 16.45
C PHE A 92 2.11 -12.62 16.17
N THR A 93 3.10 -12.40 17.04
CA THR A 93 4.49 -12.82 16.75
C THR A 93 4.71 -14.33 16.78
N HIS A 94 3.82 -15.08 17.42
CA HIS A 94 3.91 -16.54 17.57
C HIS A 94 3.11 -17.30 16.51
N CYS A 95 2.59 -16.62 15.48
CA CYS A 95 1.84 -17.28 14.42
C CYS A 95 2.80 -18.03 13.48
N PRO A 96 2.65 -19.35 13.29
CA PRO A 96 3.66 -20.18 12.63
C PRO A 96 3.72 -20.03 11.10
N ASP A 97 2.70 -19.46 10.46
CA ASP A 97 2.60 -19.47 8.98
C ASP A 97 2.01 -18.19 8.38
N ILE A 98 0.72 -17.89 8.63
CA ILE A 98 0.03 -16.85 7.86
C ILE A 98 0.56 -15.43 8.14
N CYS A 99 0.99 -15.14 9.37
CA CYS A 99 1.55 -13.83 9.73
C CYS A 99 2.88 -13.54 9.01
N PRO A 100 3.93 -14.39 9.11
CA PRO A 100 5.19 -14.12 8.41
C PRO A 100 5.00 -14.06 6.88
N THR A 101 4.14 -14.91 6.32
CA THR A 101 3.79 -14.87 4.88
C THR A 101 3.13 -13.55 4.48
N THR A 102 2.18 -13.06 5.27
CA THR A 102 1.50 -11.78 5.03
C THR A 102 2.47 -10.61 5.14
N MET A 103 3.30 -10.57 6.18
CA MET A 103 4.29 -9.49 6.39
C MET A 103 5.34 -9.45 5.27
N SER A 104 5.80 -10.60 4.79
CA SER A 104 6.69 -10.69 3.63
C SER A 104 6.03 -10.19 2.34
N THR A 105 4.75 -10.51 2.16
CA THR A 105 3.95 -10.05 1.01
C THR A 105 3.74 -8.53 1.05
N LEU A 106 3.44 -7.98 2.23
CA LEU A 106 3.34 -6.54 2.46
C LEU A 106 4.67 -5.82 2.20
N ASN A 107 5.81 -6.41 2.60
CA ASN A 107 7.13 -5.86 2.28
C ASN A 107 7.37 -5.85 0.76
N SER A 108 7.02 -6.93 0.07
CA SER A 108 7.14 -7.02 -1.40
C SER A 108 6.28 -5.96 -2.09
N PHE A 109 5.04 -5.78 -1.65
CA PHE A 109 4.16 -4.69 -2.09
C PHE A 109 4.78 -3.32 -1.82
N TYR A 110 5.25 -3.06 -0.60
CA TYR A 110 5.82 -1.78 -0.19
C TYR A 110 7.05 -1.37 -1.01
N GLN A 111 7.92 -2.34 -1.32
CA GLN A 111 9.10 -2.13 -2.16
C GLN A 111 8.73 -1.79 -3.61
N THR A 112 7.55 -2.20 -4.08
CA THR A 112 7.10 -1.86 -5.44
C THR A 112 6.56 -0.44 -5.58
N LEU A 113 6.28 0.26 -4.48
CA LEU A 113 5.80 1.64 -4.50
C LEU A 113 6.92 2.60 -4.90
N ASP A 114 6.59 3.63 -5.69
CA ASP A 114 7.49 4.77 -5.93
C ASP A 114 7.68 5.60 -4.65
N GLU A 115 8.70 6.47 -4.64
CA GLU A 115 9.11 7.22 -3.44
C GLU A 115 7.99 8.13 -2.90
N GLU A 116 7.26 8.81 -3.78
CA GLU A 116 6.14 9.68 -3.40
C GLU A 116 5.03 8.87 -2.73
N THR A 117 4.59 7.78 -3.39
CA THR A 117 3.58 6.88 -2.85
C THR A 117 4.05 6.22 -1.55
N ARG A 118 5.34 5.92 -1.41
CA ARG A 118 5.88 5.28 -0.21
C ARG A 118 5.96 6.25 0.97
N ALA A 119 6.25 7.53 0.74
CA ALA A 119 6.45 8.54 1.78
C ALA A 119 5.23 8.74 2.69
N ASP A 120 4.03 8.59 2.13
CA ASP A 120 2.74 8.70 2.83
C ASP A 120 2.03 7.35 3.04
N THR A 121 2.72 6.23 2.83
CA THR A 121 2.20 4.88 3.10
C THR A 121 2.81 4.30 4.36
N ASP A 122 1.97 3.88 5.30
CA ASP A 122 2.36 3.14 6.48
C ASP A 122 1.87 1.70 6.42
N ILE A 123 2.68 0.78 6.95
CA ILE A 123 2.29 -0.60 7.20
C ILE A 123 2.40 -0.87 8.69
N VAL A 124 1.29 -1.31 9.27
CA VAL A 124 1.10 -1.47 10.70
C VAL A 124 0.61 -2.88 11.02
N LEU A 125 1.38 -3.60 11.81
CA LEU A 125 0.95 -4.84 12.44
C LEU A 125 0.31 -4.52 13.80
N VAL A 126 -0.94 -4.89 14.01
CA VAL A 126 -1.62 -4.79 15.30
C VAL A 126 -1.64 -6.16 15.95
N SER A 127 -1.01 -6.29 17.11
CA SER A 127 -1.01 -7.53 17.86
C SER A 127 -2.42 -7.87 18.36
N VAL A 128 -2.85 -9.11 18.15
CA VAL A 128 -4.05 -9.69 18.77
C VAL A 128 -3.73 -10.47 20.05
N ASP A 129 -2.46 -10.47 20.47
CA ASP A 129 -2.02 -11.16 21.68
C ASP A 129 -1.03 -10.38 22.56
N PRO A 130 -1.53 -9.32 23.23
CA PRO A 130 -0.69 -8.40 24.00
C PRO A 130 0.00 -9.05 25.21
N LYS A 131 -0.42 -10.26 25.63
CA LYS A 131 0.24 -10.99 26.73
C LYS A 131 1.62 -11.52 26.34
N ARG A 132 1.82 -11.87 25.06
CA ARG A 132 3.10 -12.43 24.56
C ARG A 132 3.88 -11.41 23.73
N ASP A 133 3.18 -10.49 23.10
CA ASP A 133 3.70 -9.48 22.18
C ASP A 133 3.94 -8.14 22.90
N THR A 134 5.08 -8.04 23.58
CA THR A 134 5.55 -6.76 24.15
C THR A 134 6.01 -5.82 23.04
N PRO A 135 6.07 -4.48 23.28
CA PRO A 135 6.57 -3.52 22.29
C PRO A 135 7.93 -3.91 21.71
N GLU A 136 8.86 -4.40 22.54
CA GLU A 136 10.21 -4.78 22.14
C GLU A 136 10.20 -5.98 21.19
N LYS A 137 9.42 -7.02 21.50
CA LYS A 137 9.28 -8.19 20.63
C LYS A 137 8.61 -7.84 19.31
N LEU A 138 7.59 -6.98 19.35
CA LEU A 138 6.94 -6.50 18.14
C LEU A 138 7.89 -5.66 17.30
N HIS A 139 8.74 -4.85 17.93
CA HIS A 139 9.76 -4.07 17.24
C HIS A 139 10.69 -4.99 16.45
N ASP A 140 11.29 -5.98 17.11
CA ASP A 140 12.17 -6.95 16.45
C ASP A 140 11.45 -7.69 15.31
N TYR A 141 10.20 -8.09 15.55
CA TYR A 141 9.39 -8.82 14.57
C TYR A 141 9.09 -8.00 13.32
N VAL A 142 8.58 -6.77 13.44
CA VAL A 142 8.23 -5.96 12.27
C VAL A 142 9.47 -5.48 11.51
N ARG A 143 10.56 -5.18 12.24
CA ARG A 143 11.84 -4.71 11.67
C ARG A 143 12.58 -5.79 10.91
N TYR A 144 12.38 -7.06 11.27
CA TYR A 144 12.86 -8.19 10.46
C TYR A 144 12.36 -8.13 9.01
N PHE A 145 11.12 -7.68 8.78
CA PHE A 145 10.56 -7.57 7.43
C PHE A 145 10.92 -6.25 6.75
N ASN A 146 10.73 -5.14 7.44
CA ASN A 146 11.01 -3.82 6.89
C ASN A 146 11.23 -2.78 8.02
N LYS A 147 12.26 -1.95 7.88
CA LYS A 147 12.57 -0.87 8.83
C LYS A 147 11.49 0.23 8.90
N ASP A 148 10.59 0.33 7.93
CA ASP A 148 9.55 1.36 7.93
C ASP A 148 8.23 0.83 8.51
N PHE A 149 8.18 -0.46 8.89
CA PHE A 149 7.00 -1.06 9.50
C PHE A 149 6.92 -0.75 10.99
N ARG A 150 5.69 -0.72 11.49
CA ARG A 150 5.37 -0.44 12.90
C ARG A 150 4.56 -1.58 13.49
N GLY A 151 4.80 -1.88 14.76
CA GLY A 151 3.99 -2.80 15.55
C GLY A 151 3.14 -2.01 16.54
N LEU A 152 1.90 -2.40 16.74
CA LEU A 152 1.01 -1.86 17.78
C LEU A 152 0.56 -2.97 18.72
N THR A 153 0.51 -2.68 20.01
CA THR A 153 -0.04 -3.52 21.06
C THR A 153 -0.79 -2.65 22.07
N GLY A 154 -1.26 -3.21 23.17
CA GLY A 154 -1.95 -2.46 24.20
C GLY A 154 -2.84 -3.35 25.05
N GLU A 155 -3.76 -2.74 25.79
CA GLU A 155 -4.74 -3.49 26.56
C GLU A 155 -5.68 -4.29 25.64
N PHE A 156 -6.01 -5.50 26.07
CA PHE A 156 -6.81 -6.43 25.25
C PHE A 156 -8.16 -5.84 24.83
N LEU A 157 -8.81 -5.07 25.72
CA LEU A 157 -10.09 -4.43 25.41
C LEU A 157 -9.96 -3.31 24.36
N ASP A 158 -8.87 -2.57 24.36
CA ASP A 158 -8.64 -1.49 23.40
C ASP A 158 -8.30 -2.05 22.02
N LEU A 159 -7.48 -3.11 21.96
CA LEU A 159 -7.24 -3.88 20.74
C LEU A 159 -8.55 -4.45 20.18
N LYS A 160 -9.40 -5.03 21.04
CA LYS A 160 -10.71 -5.58 20.63
C LYS A 160 -11.65 -4.50 20.12
N ARG A 161 -11.71 -3.33 20.78
CA ARG A 161 -12.49 -2.18 20.31
C ARG A 161 -12.00 -1.70 18.94
N PHE A 162 -10.70 -1.52 18.78
CA PHE A 162 -10.11 -1.08 17.52
C PHE A 162 -10.37 -2.09 16.38
N ALA A 163 -10.16 -3.38 16.63
CA ALA A 163 -10.41 -4.43 15.64
C ALA A 163 -11.89 -4.50 15.22
N ASN A 164 -12.82 -4.31 16.16
CA ASN A 164 -14.26 -4.26 15.86
C ASN A 164 -14.63 -3.09 14.93
N GLN A 165 -14.04 -1.90 15.14
CA GLN A 165 -14.29 -0.75 14.25
C GLN A 165 -13.90 -1.05 12.80
N LEU A 166 -12.84 -1.85 12.62
CA LEU A 166 -12.31 -2.31 11.33
C LEU A 166 -12.93 -3.64 10.83
N ASN A 167 -13.96 -4.16 11.50
CA ASN A 167 -14.58 -5.46 11.22
C ASN A 167 -13.59 -6.64 11.15
N VAL A 168 -12.57 -6.63 12.00
CA VAL A 168 -11.59 -7.72 12.12
C VAL A 168 -11.84 -8.47 13.43
N PRO A 169 -12.65 -9.54 13.44
CA PRO A 169 -12.83 -10.33 14.65
C PRO A 169 -11.55 -11.10 14.97
N PHE A 170 -11.26 -11.23 16.26
CA PHE A 170 -10.23 -12.16 16.74
C PHE A 170 -10.64 -12.82 18.06
N ASN A 171 -10.24 -14.07 18.25
CA ASN A 171 -10.57 -14.87 19.43
C ASN A 171 -9.41 -15.76 19.85
N LYS A 172 -9.22 -15.95 21.15
CA LYS A 172 -8.27 -16.93 21.67
C LYS A 172 -8.85 -18.33 21.54
N VAL A 173 -8.07 -19.25 20.99
CA VAL A 173 -8.45 -20.65 20.80
C VAL A 173 -7.50 -21.52 21.63
N PRO A 174 -7.99 -22.19 22.69
CA PRO A 174 -7.17 -23.12 23.46
C PRO A 174 -6.79 -24.35 22.62
N LEU A 175 -5.58 -24.85 22.84
CA LEU A 175 -5.03 -26.05 22.22
C LEU A 175 -5.02 -27.21 23.23
N GLU A 176 -4.94 -28.45 22.74
CA GLU A 176 -5.00 -29.66 23.58
C GLU A 176 -3.81 -29.80 24.55
N ASP A 177 -2.69 -29.16 24.24
CA ASP A 177 -1.45 -29.15 25.04
C ASP A 177 -1.46 -28.10 26.17
N GLY A 178 -2.57 -27.38 26.36
CA GLY A 178 -2.70 -26.29 27.33
C GLY A 178 -2.15 -24.94 26.85
N ASN A 179 -1.61 -24.87 25.62
CA ASN A 179 -1.31 -23.60 24.96
C ASN A 179 -2.56 -23.00 24.30
N TYR A 180 -2.40 -21.84 23.65
CA TYR A 180 -3.46 -21.25 22.84
C TYR A 180 -2.89 -20.58 21.58
N THR A 181 -3.71 -20.60 20.54
CA THR A 181 -3.55 -19.78 19.34
C THR A 181 -4.60 -18.66 19.33
N VAL A 182 -4.53 -17.78 18.34
CA VAL A 182 -5.52 -16.73 18.12
C VAL A 182 -6.05 -16.84 16.70
N ASP A 183 -7.36 -17.05 16.58
CA ASP A 183 -8.06 -16.88 15.31
C ASP A 183 -8.19 -15.39 15.05
N HIS A 184 -7.75 -14.92 13.88
CA HIS A 184 -7.88 -13.53 13.46
C HIS A 184 -8.20 -13.44 11.97
N GLY A 185 -8.87 -12.36 11.56
CA GLY A 185 -9.08 -12.07 10.15
C GLY A 185 -7.75 -11.96 9.39
N SER A 186 -7.67 -12.56 8.21
CA SER A 186 -6.50 -12.52 7.33
C SER A 186 -6.52 -11.33 6.35
N GLN A 187 -7.52 -10.45 6.46
CA GLN A 187 -7.58 -9.25 5.64
C GLN A 187 -6.55 -8.20 6.05
N VAL A 188 -6.11 -7.41 5.09
CA VAL A 188 -5.36 -6.17 5.34
C VAL A 188 -6.30 -5.00 5.14
N VAL A 189 -6.48 -4.20 6.18
CA VAL A 189 -7.36 -3.03 6.18
C VAL A 189 -6.61 -1.83 5.65
N LEU A 190 -7.27 -0.98 4.87
CA LEU A 190 -6.77 0.29 4.38
C LEU A 190 -7.53 1.44 5.05
N ILE A 191 -6.78 2.26 5.78
CA ILE A 191 -7.23 3.52 6.35
C ILE A 191 -6.71 4.64 5.45
N ASN A 192 -7.59 5.59 5.08
CA ASN A 192 -7.24 6.72 4.24
C ASN A 192 -6.62 7.89 5.04
N PRO A 193 -6.09 8.94 4.38
CA PRO A 193 -5.46 10.09 5.03
C PRO A 193 -6.35 10.90 5.98
N ARG A 194 -7.66 10.63 6.03
CA ARG A 194 -8.58 11.21 7.01
C ARG A 194 -8.74 10.36 8.28
N GLY A 195 -8.03 9.24 8.37
CA GLY A 195 -8.20 8.29 9.46
C GLY A 195 -9.49 7.47 9.34
N HIS A 196 -10.10 7.37 8.16
CA HIS A 196 -11.31 6.58 7.97
C HIS A 196 -10.98 5.20 7.38
N TYR A 197 -11.66 4.16 7.85
CA TYR A 197 -11.64 2.84 7.23
C TYR A 197 -12.22 2.92 5.82
N HIS A 198 -11.36 2.75 4.82
CA HIS A 198 -11.66 3.04 3.42
C HIS A 198 -11.86 1.78 2.58
N ALA A 199 -11.01 0.78 2.76
CA ALA A 199 -11.07 -0.46 1.99
C ALA A 199 -10.40 -1.62 2.73
N PHE A 200 -10.50 -2.84 2.22
CA PHE A 200 -9.67 -3.96 2.68
C PHE A 200 -9.27 -4.89 1.54
N PHE A 201 -8.13 -5.55 1.70
CA PHE A 201 -7.60 -6.57 0.81
C PHE A 201 -7.87 -7.95 1.39
N ARG A 202 -8.46 -8.84 0.59
CA ARG A 202 -8.73 -10.23 0.97
C ARG A 202 -7.51 -11.10 0.68
N ALA A 203 -7.21 -12.01 1.60
CA ALA A 203 -6.28 -13.10 1.32
C ALA A 203 -6.84 -14.06 0.23
N PRO A 204 -5.98 -14.71 -0.58
CA PRO A 204 -4.53 -14.56 -0.62
C PRO A 204 -4.12 -13.22 -1.24
N LEU A 205 -3.10 -12.59 -0.65
CA LEU A 205 -2.57 -11.31 -1.12
C LEU A 205 -1.61 -11.52 -2.30
N ASP A 206 -1.67 -10.61 -3.26
CA ASP A 206 -0.77 -10.56 -4.41
C ASP A 206 -0.20 -9.13 -4.53
N PRO A 207 1.13 -8.93 -4.43
CA PRO A 207 1.72 -7.60 -4.43
C PRO A 207 1.38 -6.76 -5.67
N ALA A 208 1.27 -7.38 -6.85
CA ALA A 208 0.99 -6.67 -8.09
C ALA A 208 -0.47 -6.21 -8.14
N LYS A 209 -1.41 -7.07 -7.75
CA LYS A 209 -2.84 -6.73 -7.62
C LYS A 209 -3.07 -5.69 -6.53
N MET A 210 -2.39 -5.82 -5.39
CA MET A 210 -2.41 -4.82 -4.33
C MET A 210 -1.91 -3.47 -4.83
N LYS A 211 -0.77 -3.42 -5.53
CA LYS A 211 -0.26 -2.17 -6.11
C LYS A 211 -1.27 -1.51 -7.05
N LEU A 212 -1.87 -2.28 -7.96
CA LEU A 212 -2.85 -1.77 -8.92
C LEU A 212 -4.07 -1.18 -8.20
N THR A 213 -4.69 -1.95 -7.32
CA THR A 213 -5.91 -1.56 -6.59
C THR A 213 -5.65 -0.41 -5.63
N TYR A 214 -4.52 -0.44 -4.91
CA TYR A 214 -4.08 0.63 -4.03
C TYR A 214 -3.89 1.97 -4.77
N ARG A 215 -3.17 1.97 -5.90
CA ARG A 215 -2.99 3.19 -6.71
C ARG A 215 -4.31 3.71 -7.28
N SER A 216 -5.23 2.82 -7.66
CA SER A 216 -6.55 3.22 -8.14
C SER A 216 -7.33 3.94 -7.04
N MET A 217 -7.46 3.33 -5.85
CA MET A 217 -8.17 3.93 -4.71
C MET A 217 -7.53 5.27 -4.28
N ARG A 218 -6.20 5.37 -4.32
CA ARG A 218 -5.49 6.64 -4.07
C ARG A 218 -5.82 7.73 -5.08
N ALA A 219 -5.92 7.37 -6.36
CA ALA A 219 -6.19 8.32 -7.44
C ALA A 219 -7.64 8.82 -7.44
N THR A 220 -8.58 8.03 -6.90
CA THR A 220 -10.00 8.39 -6.78
C THR A 220 -10.35 9.05 -5.44
N PHE A 221 -9.44 9.01 -4.47
CA PHE A 221 -9.63 9.63 -3.17
C PHE A 221 -9.59 11.15 -3.27
N ASN A 222 -10.76 11.77 -3.15
CA ASN A 222 -10.91 13.20 -2.97
C ASN A 222 -11.01 13.46 -1.46
N GLY A 223 -9.98 14.08 -0.88
CA GLY A 223 -9.88 14.39 0.56
C GLY A 223 -11.19 14.82 1.19
#